data_AF-A0A7S1Z7X7-F1
#
_entry.id   AF-A0A7S1Z7X7-F1
#
_cell.length_a   1.000
_cell.length_b   1.000
_cell.length_c   1.000
_cell.angle_alpha   90.00
_cell.angle_beta   90.00
_cell.angle_gamma   90.00
#
_symmetry.space_group_name_H-M   'P 1'
#
loop_
_entity.id
_entity.type
_entity.pdbx_description
1 polymer ?
#
loop_
_entity_poly.entity_id
_entity_poly.type
_entity_poly.pdbx_seq_one_letter_code
_entity_poly.pdbx_strand_id
1 'polypeptide(L)'
;VLSKLPPTEESTVFRLLKEVQYYAVLEGNKDLTALMTKRAIRLSLQKKILSKDMVSILATHTRLLGQDITKAKLANAYGNAAEKASEVFREDKGLYSEVQVVLHGCVYPLLRPHRESMEPTIDAHRSLLNAGKIDFGIGSGIGYAHMWLCAGLPLNSPLLKPKFLLYEEAAVRLQRPTFLLSFSSLRQLVLNLQKSPPNPTVLKGDAFDEESVLSTLEGNSLSMSRRDTSTLRLF
;
A
#
# COMPACT_ATOMS: atom_id res chain seq x y z
N VAL A 1 10.02 -27.57 -3.33
CA VAL A 1 9.46 -26.95 -2.10
C VAL A 1 10.50 -25.93 -1.62
N LEU A 2 10.14 -24.65 -1.54
CA LEU A 2 11.03 -23.59 -1.02
C LEU A 2 10.82 -23.50 0.50
N SER A 3 11.90 -23.44 1.28
CA SER A 3 11.83 -23.30 2.74
C SER A 3 11.81 -21.84 3.17
N LYS A 4 11.17 -21.56 4.32
CA LYS A 4 11.19 -20.24 4.98
C LYS A 4 12.64 -19.92 5.34
N LEU A 5 13.14 -18.75 4.91
CA LEU A 5 14.46 -18.28 5.33
C LEU A 5 14.44 -17.94 6.83
N PRO A 6 15.36 -18.49 7.64
CA PRO A 6 15.73 -17.84 8.89
C PRO A 6 16.38 -16.48 8.59
N PRO A 7 16.35 -15.50 9.52
CA PRO A 7 17.01 -14.22 9.33
C PRO A 7 18.55 -14.41 9.28
N THR A 8 19.07 -14.61 8.07
CA THR A 8 20.50 -14.78 7.75
C THR A 8 20.97 -13.66 6.81
N GLU A 9 22.26 -13.62 6.46
CA GLU A 9 22.81 -12.72 5.44
C GLU A 9 22.01 -12.74 4.11
N GLU A 10 21.44 -13.89 3.74
CA GLU A 10 20.65 -14.04 2.51
C GLU A 10 19.32 -13.28 2.56
N SER A 11 18.75 -13.04 3.75
CA SER A 11 17.58 -12.17 3.92
C SER A 11 17.89 -10.69 3.60
N THR A 12 19.13 -10.26 3.84
CA THR A 12 19.59 -8.89 3.56
C THR A 12 19.63 -8.60 2.07
N VAL A 13 19.96 -9.58 1.23
CA VAL A 13 20.01 -9.39 -0.22
C VAL A 13 18.62 -9.14 -0.81
N PHE A 14 17.59 -9.91 -0.42
CA PHE A 14 16.23 -9.68 -0.92
C PHE A 14 15.67 -8.35 -0.42
N ARG A 15 15.95 -7.98 0.82
CA ARG A 15 15.59 -6.67 1.36
C ARG A 15 16.23 -5.54 0.54
N LEU A 16 17.53 -5.63 0.22
CA LEU A 16 18.19 -4.64 -0.63
C LEU A 16 17.56 -4.56 -2.02
N LEU A 17 17.29 -5.70 -2.66
CA LEU A 17 16.62 -5.75 -3.97
C LEU A 17 15.23 -5.10 -3.91
N LYS A 18 14.48 -5.33 -2.83
CA LYS A 18 13.16 -4.72 -2.60
C LYS A 18 13.25 -3.21 -2.42
N GLU A 19 14.20 -2.71 -1.63
CA GLU A 19 14.39 -1.26 -1.45
C GLU A 19 14.79 -0.59 -2.76
N VAL A 20 15.74 -1.16 -3.52
CA VAL A 20 16.12 -0.63 -4.85
C VAL A 20 14.92 -0.64 -5.80
N GLN A 21 14.12 -1.71 -5.80
CA GLN A 21 12.91 -1.78 -6.61
C GLN A 21 11.89 -0.72 -6.19
N TYR A 22 11.71 -0.49 -4.89
CA TYR A 22 10.80 0.53 -4.37
C TYR A 22 11.18 1.93 -4.85
N TYR A 23 12.45 2.33 -4.72
CA TYR A 23 12.91 3.61 -5.26
C TYR A 23 12.79 3.68 -6.78
N ALA A 24 13.10 2.60 -7.50
CA ALA A 24 12.91 2.54 -8.96
C ALA A 24 11.44 2.78 -9.36
N VAL A 25 10.48 2.26 -8.58
CA VAL A 25 9.06 2.51 -8.78
C VAL A 25 8.69 3.97 -8.55
N LEU A 26 9.23 4.60 -7.50
CA LEU A 26 8.98 6.01 -7.20
C LEU A 26 9.51 6.94 -8.30
N GLU A 27 10.66 6.59 -8.89
CA GLU A 27 11.28 7.31 -10.01
C GLU A 27 10.67 6.95 -11.38
N GLY A 28 9.69 6.04 -11.44
CA GLY A 28 9.11 5.57 -12.70
C GLY A 28 10.06 4.75 -13.58
N ASN A 29 11.18 4.26 -13.05
CA ASN A 29 12.17 3.45 -13.76
C ASN A 29 11.71 1.98 -13.88
N LYS A 30 10.93 1.71 -14.94
CA LYS A 30 10.36 0.39 -15.23
C LYS A 30 11.43 -0.68 -15.52
N ASP A 31 12.53 -0.30 -16.16
CA ASP A 31 13.61 -1.23 -16.53
C ASP A 31 14.38 -1.72 -15.30
N LEU A 32 14.75 -0.80 -14.41
CA LEU A 32 15.40 -1.14 -13.16
C LEU A 32 14.48 -2.00 -12.28
N THR A 33 13.18 -1.67 -12.25
CA THR A 33 12.20 -2.49 -11.53
C THR A 33 12.16 -3.93 -12.06
N ALA A 34 12.06 -4.10 -13.39
CA ALA A 34 12.05 -5.41 -14.02
C ALA A 34 13.38 -6.17 -13.80
N LEU A 35 14.51 -5.48 -13.80
CA LEU A 35 15.82 -6.05 -13.53
C LEU A 35 15.92 -6.58 -12.09
N MET A 36 15.46 -5.82 -11.09
CA MET A 36 15.44 -6.26 -9.68
C MET A 36 14.55 -7.50 -9.51
N THR A 37 13.38 -7.52 -10.14
CA THR A 37 12.49 -8.68 -10.11
C THR A 37 13.16 -9.92 -10.71
N LYS A 38 13.74 -9.83 -11.91
CA LYS A 38 14.45 -10.95 -12.56
C LYS A 38 15.62 -11.44 -11.71
N ARG A 39 16.39 -10.52 -11.10
CA ARG A 39 17.51 -10.86 -10.22
C ARG A 39 17.04 -11.61 -8.97
N ALA A 40 15.96 -11.15 -8.35
CA ALA A 40 15.37 -11.78 -7.17
C ALA A 40 14.84 -13.19 -7.48
N ILE A 41 14.14 -13.39 -8.60
CA ILE A 41 13.70 -14.72 -9.06
C ILE A 41 14.88 -15.66 -9.24
N ARG A 42 15.91 -15.22 -9.98
CA ARG A 42 17.10 -16.04 -10.23
C ARG A 42 17.77 -16.45 -8.92
N LEU A 43 17.93 -15.53 -7.98
CA LEU A 43 18.53 -15.80 -6.69
C LEU A 43 17.68 -16.80 -5.88
N SER A 44 16.37 -16.58 -5.80
CA SER A 44 15.43 -17.47 -5.10
C SER A 44 15.47 -18.90 -5.65
N LEU A 45 15.50 -19.05 -6.97
CA LEU A 45 15.60 -20.37 -7.62
C LEU A 45 16.96 -21.03 -7.40
N GLN A 46 18.07 -20.29 -7.56
CA GLN A 46 19.42 -20.83 -7.39
C GLN A 46 19.68 -21.31 -5.97
N LYS A 47 19.17 -20.56 -4.98
CA LYS A 47 19.38 -20.85 -3.57
C LYS A 47 18.27 -21.72 -2.96
N LYS A 48 17.16 -21.92 -3.68
CA LYS A 48 15.95 -22.61 -3.21
C LYS A 48 15.34 -21.98 -1.95
N ILE A 49 15.41 -20.66 -1.84
CA ILE A 49 14.96 -19.88 -0.68
C ILE A 49 13.82 -18.92 -1.04
N LEU A 50 12.93 -18.67 -0.09
CA LEU A 50 11.85 -17.69 -0.22
C LEU A 50 11.82 -16.75 0.98
N SER A 51 11.90 -15.44 0.71
CA SER A 51 11.79 -14.38 1.72
C SER A 51 10.47 -13.62 1.57
N LYS A 52 10.03 -12.94 2.62
CA LYS A 52 8.87 -12.04 2.54
C LYS A 52 9.10 -10.93 1.51
N ASP A 53 10.33 -10.42 1.43
CA ASP A 53 10.71 -9.35 0.51
C ASP A 53 10.60 -9.83 -0.95
N MET A 54 10.85 -11.11 -1.23
CA MET A 54 10.58 -11.71 -2.54
C MET A 54 9.10 -11.64 -2.91
N VAL A 55 8.19 -11.88 -1.95
CA VAL A 55 6.74 -11.72 -2.19
C VAL A 55 6.41 -10.26 -2.52
N SER A 56 6.97 -9.31 -1.77
CA SER A 56 6.79 -7.89 -2.05
C SER A 56 7.34 -7.49 -3.44
N ILE A 57 8.47 -8.05 -3.84
CA ILE A 57 9.09 -7.82 -5.16
C ILE A 57 8.17 -8.31 -6.29
N LEU A 58 7.62 -9.53 -6.15
CA LEU A 58 6.69 -10.10 -7.12
C LEU A 58 5.40 -9.28 -7.19
N ALA A 59 4.80 -8.96 -6.05
CA ALA A 59 3.56 -8.20 -5.96
C ALA A 59 3.69 -6.80 -6.57
N THR A 60 4.79 -6.10 -6.26
CA THR A 60 5.08 -4.77 -6.84
C THR A 60 5.24 -4.85 -8.36
N HIS A 61 5.91 -5.89 -8.86
CA HIS A 61 6.06 -6.08 -10.29
C HIS A 61 4.73 -6.40 -10.99
N THR A 62 3.87 -7.22 -10.36
CA THR A 62 2.50 -7.47 -10.81
C THR A 62 1.73 -6.17 -11.01
N ARG A 63 1.78 -5.26 -10.02
CA ARG A 63 1.11 -3.95 -10.09
C ARG A 63 1.53 -3.16 -11.32
N LEU A 64 2.82 -3.09 -11.59
CA LEU A 64 3.35 -2.33 -12.73
C LEU A 64 3.02 -2.98 -14.08
N LEU A 65 3.07 -4.30 -14.17
CA LEU A 65 2.65 -5.01 -15.37
C LEU A 65 1.16 -4.82 -15.63
N GLY A 66 0.34 -4.78 -14.59
CA GLY A 66 -1.11 -4.57 -14.69
C GLY A 66 -1.53 -3.19 -15.19
N GLN A 67 -0.62 -2.21 -15.24
CA GLN A 67 -0.88 -0.91 -15.87
C GLN A 67 -0.91 -1.00 -17.41
N ASP A 68 -0.42 -2.10 -17.99
CA ASP A 68 -0.37 -2.35 -19.42
C ASP A 68 -1.26 -3.56 -19.73
N ILE A 69 -2.41 -3.31 -20.35
CA ILE A 69 -3.40 -4.35 -20.64
C ILE A 69 -2.84 -5.49 -21.49
N THR A 70 -1.84 -5.22 -22.34
CA THR A 70 -1.18 -6.25 -23.16
C THR A 70 -0.38 -7.25 -22.32
N LYS A 71 -0.05 -6.88 -21.08
CA LYS A 71 0.74 -7.70 -20.13
C LYS A 71 -0.12 -8.34 -19.04
N ALA A 72 -1.45 -8.26 -19.13
CA ALA A 72 -2.36 -8.80 -18.12
C ALA A 72 -2.08 -10.29 -17.78
N LYS A 73 -1.85 -11.14 -18.79
CA LYS A 73 -1.52 -12.56 -18.57
C LYS A 73 -0.24 -12.73 -17.75
N LEU A 74 0.78 -11.91 -18.01
CA LEU A 74 2.03 -11.95 -17.27
C LEU A 74 1.84 -11.42 -15.84
N ALA A 75 1.11 -10.31 -15.67
CA ALA A 75 0.75 -9.77 -14.37
C ALA A 75 0.04 -10.84 -13.50
N ASN A 76 -0.93 -11.56 -14.06
CA ASN A 76 -1.63 -12.65 -13.38
C ASN A 76 -0.67 -13.76 -12.93
N ALA A 77 0.28 -14.15 -13.78
CA ALA A 77 1.26 -15.18 -13.43
C ALA A 77 2.13 -14.76 -12.25
N TYR A 78 2.62 -13.52 -12.24
CA TYR A 78 3.38 -12.96 -11.11
C TYR A 78 2.53 -12.81 -9.85
N GLY A 79 1.27 -12.39 -9.98
CA GLY A 79 0.34 -12.23 -8.88
C GLY A 79 0.04 -13.56 -8.19
N ASN A 80 -0.27 -14.59 -8.96
CA ASN A 80 -0.50 -15.94 -8.45
C ASN A 80 0.77 -16.53 -7.81
N ALA A 81 1.95 -16.23 -8.36
CA ALA A 81 3.21 -16.65 -7.76
C ALA A 81 3.44 -15.96 -6.40
N ALA A 82 3.14 -14.67 -6.28
CA ALA A 82 3.23 -13.91 -5.03
C ALA A 82 2.25 -14.44 -3.97
N GLU A 83 0.99 -14.68 -4.35
CA GLU A 83 -0.03 -15.27 -3.46
C GLU A 83 0.42 -16.65 -2.95
N LYS A 84 0.82 -17.55 -3.86
CA LYS A 84 1.30 -18.89 -3.46
C LYS A 84 2.56 -18.85 -2.59
N ALA A 85 3.44 -17.90 -2.85
CA ALA A 85 4.64 -17.68 -2.03
C ALA A 85 4.30 -17.18 -0.62
N SER A 86 3.24 -16.38 -0.47
CA SER A 86 2.81 -15.86 0.83
C SER A 86 2.43 -16.94 1.84
N GLU A 87 1.95 -18.09 1.35
CA GLU A 87 1.48 -19.20 2.19
C GLU A 87 2.58 -19.81 3.06
N VAL A 88 3.84 -19.66 2.66
CA VAL A 88 5.00 -20.12 3.46
C VAL A 88 5.13 -19.33 4.78
N PHE A 89 4.51 -18.16 4.88
CA PHE A 89 4.56 -17.30 6.07
C PHE A 89 3.32 -17.43 6.96
N ARG A 90 2.33 -18.27 6.63
CA ARG A 90 1.03 -18.35 7.31
C ARG A 90 1.13 -18.51 8.84
N GLU A 91 2.08 -19.31 9.31
CA GLU A 91 2.30 -19.56 10.74
C GLU A 91 2.87 -18.35 11.50
N ASP A 92 3.50 -17.42 10.79
CA ASP A 92 4.06 -16.19 11.35
C ASP A 92 3.10 -15.03 11.10
N LYS A 93 2.12 -14.87 12.00
CA LYS A 93 1.01 -13.94 11.83
C LYS A 93 1.46 -12.51 11.47
N GLY A 94 2.55 -12.03 12.08
CA GLY A 94 3.06 -10.69 11.79
C GLY A 94 3.61 -10.56 10.37
N LEU A 95 4.44 -11.52 9.94
CA LEU A 95 4.97 -11.53 8.57
C LEU A 95 3.87 -11.79 7.54
N TYR A 96 2.95 -12.70 7.85
CA TYR A 96 1.83 -13.00 6.98
C TYR A 96 0.94 -11.77 6.76
N SER A 97 0.57 -11.05 7.82
CA SER A 97 -0.20 -9.80 7.70
C SER A 97 0.53 -8.75 6.88
N GLU A 98 1.86 -8.62 7.01
CA GLU A 98 2.65 -7.68 6.19
C GLU A 98 2.56 -8.04 4.70
N VAL A 99 2.72 -9.32 4.37
CA VAL A 99 2.60 -9.82 3.01
C VAL A 99 1.18 -9.64 2.47
N GLN A 100 0.15 -9.90 3.29
CA GLN A 100 -1.24 -9.71 2.89
C GLN A 100 -1.53 -8.24 2.54
N VAL A 101 -1.06 -7.27 3.32
CA VAL A 101 -1.21 -5.84 2.96
C VAL A 101 -0.63 -5.55 1.58
N VAL A 102 0.54 -6.12 1.27
CA VAL A 102 1.18 -5.91 -0.04
C VAL A 102 0.37 -6.56 -1.17
N LEU A 103 -0.13 -7.78 -0.98
CA LEU A 103 -0.97 -8.46 -1.98
C LEU A 103 -2.28 -7.69 -2.21
N HIS A 104 -2.95 -7.25 -1.15
CA HIS A 104 -4.17 -6.46 -1.21
C HIS A 104 -3.94 -5.06 -1.79
N GLY A 105 -2.74 -4.48 -1.67
CA GLY A 105 -2.38 -3.20 -2.30
C GLY A 105 -1.93 -3.30 -3.76
N CYS A 106 -1.33 -4.43 -4.16
CA CYS A 106 -0.62 -4.51 -5.45
C CYS A 106 -1.16 -5.56 -6.42
N VAL A 107 -1.68 -6.69 -5.91
CA VAL A 107 -2.08 -7.84 -6.72
C VAL A 107 -3.59 -7.88 -6.86
N TYR A 108 -4.32 -8.00 -5.75
CA TYR A 108 -5.76 -8.22 -5.80
C TYR A 108 -6.57 -7.10 -6.44
N PRO A 109 -6.21 -5.80 -6.33
CA PRO A 109 -6.88 -4.75 -7.07
C PRO A 109 -6.92 -4.96 -8.60
N LEU A 110 -5.97 -5.73 -9.15
CA LEU A 110 -5.91 -6.06 -10.58
C LEU A 110 -6.70 -7.33 -10.91
N LEU A 111 -6.89 -8.22 -9.94
CA LEU A 111 -7.38 -9.58 -10.17
C LEU A 111 -8.79 -9.81 -9.63
N ARG A 112 -9.24 -8.97 -8.69
CA ARG A 112 -10.47 -9.16 -7.90
C ARG A 112 -11.16 -7.83 -7.63
N PRO A 113 -12.49 -7.83 -7.41
CA PRO A 113 -13.21 -6.64 -6.96
C PRO A 113 -12.62 -6.04 -5.67
N HIS A 114 -12.49 -4.70 -5.61
CA HIS A 114 -11.89 -4.01 -4.45
C HIS A 114 -12.56 -4.34 -3.10
N ARG A 115 -13.89 -4.57 -3.10
CA ARG A 115 -14.64 -4.94 -1.89
C ARG A 115 -14.10 -6.19 -1.19
N GLU A 116 -13.54 -7.15 -1.96
CA GLU A 116 -12.99 -8.40 -1.41
C GLU A 116 -11.67 -8.18 -0.67
N SER A 117 -11.02 -7.02 -0.87
CA SER A 117 -9.77 -6.67 -0.19
C SER A 117 -9.96 -5.86 1.09
N MET A 118 -11.18 -5.38 1.37
CA MET A 118 -11.41 -4.45 2.48
C MET A 118 -11.28 -5.12 3.85
N GLU A 119 -11.92 -6.27 4.05
CA GLU A 119 -11.89 -6.99 5.33
C GLU A 119 -10.48 -7.51 5.67
N PRO A 120 -9.75 -8.16 4.75
CA PRO A 120 -8.36 -8.55 5.02
C PRO A 120 -7.44 -7.36 5.35
N THR A 121 -7.65 -6.22 4.71
CA THR A 121 -6.82 -5.01 4.94
C THR A 121 -7.04 -4.43 6.34
N ILE A 122 -8.27 -4.46 6.85
CA ILE A 122 -8.56 -4.00 8.21
C ILE A 122 -8.14 -5.03 9.27
N ASP A 123 -8.20 -6.32 8.98
CA ASP A 123 -7.67 -7.35 9.88
C ASP A 123 -6.15 -7.26 9.99
N ALA A 124 -5.48 -6.95 8.88
CA ALA A 124 -4.06 -6.70 8.86
C ALA A 124 -3.69 -5.45 9.69
N HIS A 125 -4.51 -4.38 9.68
CA HIS A 125 -4.28 -3.17 10.49
C HIS A 125 -4.02 -3.52 11.96
N ARG A 126 -4.95 -4.27 12.58
CA ARG A 126 -4.86 -4.65 13.99
C ARG A 126 -3.67 -5.58 14.23
N SER A 127 -3.51 -6.59 13.38
CA SER A 127 -2.47 -7.60 13.52
C SER A 127 -1.06 -6.98 13.43
N LEU A 128 -0.87 -6.02 12.53
CA LEU A 128 0.39 -5.31 12.34
C LEU A 128 0.70 -4.36 13.48
N LEU A 129 -0.28 -3.59 13.97
CA LEU A 129 -0.08 -2.74 15.14
C LEU A 129 0.30 -3.55 16.38
N ASN A 130 -0.37 -4.69 16.62
CA ASN A 130 -0.05 -5.59 17.72
C ASN A 130 1.35 -6.22 17.59
N ALA A 131 1.83 -6.43 16.37
CA ALA A 131 3.18 -6.91 16.08
C ALA A 131 4.25 -5.79 16.09
N GLY A 132 3.90 -4.56 16.48
CA GLY A 132 4.80 -3.41 16.49
C GLY A 132 5.19 -2.89 15.10
N LYS A 133 4.51 -3.34 14.03
CA LYS A 133 4.72 -2.89 12.65
C LYS A 133 3.88 -1.65 12.37
N ILE A 134 4.20 -0.56 13.08
CA ILE A 134 3.39 0.66 13.13
C ILE A 134 3.07 1.21 11.73
N ASP A 135 4.09 1.44 10.90
CA ASP A 135 3.89 2.11 9.60
C ASP A 135 3.05 1.26 8.64
N PHE A 136 3.25 -0.06 8.65
CA PHE A 136 2.43 -1.00 7.88
C PHE A 136 1.00 -1.07 8.42
N GLY A 137 0.83 -1.09 9.74
CA GLY A 137 -0.49 -1.09 10.38
C GLY A 137 -1.27 0.17 10.02
N ILE A 138 -0.71 1.35 10.25
CA ILE A 138 -1.39 2.60 9.89
C ILE A 138 -1.59 2.71 8.38
N GLY A 139 -0.60 2.33 7.56
CA GLY A 139 -0.69 2.36 6.10
C GLY A 139 -1.80 1.47 5.54
N SER A 140 -2.12 0.35 6.18
CA SER A 140 -3.27 -0.46 5.76
C SER A 140 -4.61 0.28 5.96
N GLY A 141 -4.69 1.21 6.90
CA GLY A 141 -5.85 2.11 7.06
C GLY A 141 -6.05 3.02 5.84
N ILE A 142 -4.95 3.54 5.26
CA ILE A 142 -4.99 4.31 4.00
C ILE A 142 -5.46 3.41 2.86
N GLY A 143 -4.91 2.19 2.77
CA GLY A 143 -5.33 1.19 1.78
C GLY A 143 -6.82 0.88 1.87
N TYR A 144 -7.35 0.70 3.08
CA TYR A 144 -8.77 0.49 3.33
C TYR A 144 -9.63 1.67 2.83
N ALA A 145 -9.21 2.91 3.11
CA ALA A 145 -9.92 4.10 2.66
C ALA A 145 -9.97 4.21 1.12
N HIS A 146 -8.86 3.97 0.43
CA HIS A 146 -8.84 3.94 -1.03
C HIS A 146 -9.71 2.82 -1.59
N MET A 147 -9.67 1.62 -1.01
CA MET A 147 -10.53 0.51 -1.43
C MET A 147 -12.01 0.85 -1.26
N TRP A 148 -12.38 1.56 -0.19
CA TRP A 148 -13.76 2.00 0.01
C TRP A 148 -14.23 2.92 -1.13
N LEU A 149 -13.40 3.92 -1.48
CA LEU A 149 -13.68 4.85 -2.57
C LEU A 149 -13.79 4.13 -3.91
N CYS A 150 -12.84 3.24 -4.23
CA CYS A 150 -12.80 2.52 -5.49
C CYS A 150 -13.85 1.40 -5.60
N ALA A 151 -14.38 0.89 -4.47
CA ALA A 151 -15.42 -0.13 -4.47
C ALA A 151 -16.82 0.41 -4.76
N GLY A 152 -16.99 1.74 -4.89
CA GLY A 152 -18.29 2.37 -5.11
C GLY A 152 -19.23 2.25 -3.90
N LEU A 153 -18.68 2.11 -2.69
CA LEU A 153 -19.47 2.00 -1.47
C LEU A 153 -20.06 3.37 -1.06
N PRO A 154 -21.22 3.39 -0.37
CA PRO A 154 -21.86 4.64 0.04
C PRO A 154 -20.93 5.50 0.91
N LEU A 155 -20.71 6.75 0.49
CA LEU A 155 -19.87 7.70 1.22
C LEU A 155 -20.53 8.16 2.53
N ASN A 156 -21.86 8.16 2.59
CA ASN A 156 -22.66 8.49 3.77
C ASN A 156 -22.77 7.34 4.79
N SER A 157 -22.00 6.25 4.61
CA SER A 157 -22.00 5.13 5.54
C SER A 157 -21.64 5.59 6.96
N PRO A 158 -22.41 5.18 7.99
CA PRO A 158 -22.10 5.51 9.38
C PRO A 158 -20.78 4.90 9.85
N LEU A 159 -20.21 3.95 9.11
CA LEU A 159 -18.95 3.30 9.43
C LEU A 159 -17.72 4.06 8.91
N LEU A 160 -17.89 4.92 7.91
CA LEU A 160 -16.74 5.51 7.21
C LEU A 160 -16.11 6.67 7.99
N LYS A 161 -16.92 7.66 8.39
CA LYS A 161 -16.42 8.85 9.10
C LYS A 161 -15.76 8.49 10.45
N PRO A 162 -16.34 7.63 11.31
CA PRO A 162 -15.68 7.23 12.54
C PRO A 162 -14.33 6.54 12.31
N LYS A 163 -14.19 5.74 11.23
CA LYS A 163 -12.91 5.10 10.90
C LYS A 163 -11.81 6.10 10.58
N PHE A 164 -12.10 7.14 9.78
CA PHE A 164 -11.12 8.19 9.52
C PHE A 164 -10.66 8.88 10.80
N LEU A 165 -11.59 9.23 11.70
CA LEU A 165 -11.24 9.85 12.98
C LEU A 165 -10.36 8.93 13.83
N LEU A 166 -10.70 7.64 13.92
CA LEU A 166 -9.87 6.65 14.62
C LEU A 166 -8.47 6.54 14.04
N TYR A 167 -8.32 6.61 12.71
CA TYR A 167 -7.02 6.58 12.06
C TYR A 167 -6.22 7.87 12.27
N GLU A 168 -6.86 9.03 12.25
CA GLU A 168 -6.24 10.33 12.60
C GLU A 168 -5.74 10.32 14.05
N GLU A 169 -6.57 9.90 15.00
CA GLU A 169 -6.21 9.75 16.41
C GLU A 169 -5.05 8.78 16.61
N ALA A 170 -5.05 7.65 15.90
CA ALA A 170 -3.95 6.70 15.91
C ALA A 170 -2.66 7.34 15.38
N ALA A 171 -2.72 8.10 14.29
CA ALA A 171 -1.56 8.79 13.72
C ALA A 171 -0.99 9.85 14.67
N VAL A 172 -1.85 10.61 15.36
CA VAL A 172 -1.43 11.57 16.41
C VAL A 172 -0.74 10.84 17.56
N ARG A 173 -1.40 9.82 18.14
CA ARG A 173 -0.88 9.06 19.29
C ARG A 173 0.47 8.41 19.00
N LEU A 174 0.64 7.91 17.77
CA LEU A 174 1.86 7.22 17.33
C LEU A 174 2.92 8.17 16.76
N GLN A 175 2.67 9.50 16.82
CA GLN A 175 3.57 10.54 16.31
C GLN A 175 3.94 10.29 14.84
N ARG A 176 2.91 10.16 14.00
CA ARG A 176 3.01 9.87 12.57
C ARG A 176 2.35 10.99 11.76
N PRO A 177 2.98 12.18 11.69
CA PRO A 177 2.36 13.37 11.08
C PRO A 177 2.03 13.16 9.60
N THR A 178 2.88 12.47 8.83
CA THR A 178 2.58 12.22 7.40
C THR A 178 1.31 11.40 7.21
N PHE A 179 1.07 10.40 8.06
CA PHE A 179 -0.17 9.62 8.01
C PHE A 179 -1.39 10.43 8.44
N LEU A 180 -1.25 11.31 9.44
CA LEU A 180 -2.31 12.24 9.83
C LEU A 180 -2.75 13.09 8.63
N LEU A 181 -1.79 13.68 7.90
CA LEU A 181 -2.07 14.46 6.70
C LEU A 181 -2.85 13.65 5.67
N SER A 182 -2.43 12.40 5.40
CA SER A 182 -3.13 11.51 4.45
C SER A 182 -4.57 11.20 4.87
N PHE A 183 -4.81 10.92 6.16
CA PHE A 183 -6.18 10.64 6.63
C PHE A 183 -7.06 11.88 6.59
N SER A 184 -6.53 13.03 7.03
CA SER A 184 -7.25 14.30 6.99
C SER A 184 -7.60 14.70 5.55
N SER A 185 -6.67 14.54 4.60
CA SER A 185 -6.92 14.83 3.19
C SER A 185 -7.97 13.88 2.59
N LEU A 186 -7.90 12.58 2.91
CA LEU A 186 -8.92 11.61 2.49
C LEU A 186 -10.30 11.91 3.07
N ARG A 187 -10.36 12.29 4.35
CA ARG A 187 -11.61 12.69 5.01
C ARG A 187 -12.19 13.94 4.36
N GLN A 188 -11.37 14.93 4.02
CA GLN A 188 -11.84 16.12 3.31
C GLN A 188 -12.36 15.78 1.91
N LEU A 189 -11.67 14.91 1.16
CA LEU A 189 -12.16 14.44 -0.15
C LEU A 189 -13.54 13.80 -0.01
N VAL A 190 -13.74 12.90 0.96
CA VAL A 190 -15.04 12.26 1.20
C VAL A 190 -16.12 13.29 1.51
N LEU A 191 -15.82 14.30 2.35
CA LEU A 191 -16.77 15.37 2.68
C LEU A 191 -17.12 16.21 1.45
N ASN A 192 -16.16 16.48 0.57
CA ASN A 192 -16.41 17.16 -0.69
C ASN A 192 -17.31 16.32 -1.60
N LEU A 193 -16.96 15.05 -1.82
CA LEU A 193 -17.74 14.13 -2.66
C LEU A 193 -19.19 13.95 -2.17
N GLN A 194 -19.43 14.00 -0.85
CA GLN A 194 -20.78 13.97 -0.29
C GLN A 194 -21.61 15.24 -0.58
N LYS A 195 -20.95 16.40 -0.66
CA LYS A 195 -21.59 17.70 -0.91
C LYS A 195 -21.73 18.03 -2.40
N SER A 196 -20.98 17.33 -3.26
CA SER A 196 -20.96 17.53 -4.71
C SER A 196 -20.71 18.99 -5.15
N PRO A 197 -19.67 19.68 -4.65
CA PRO A 197 -19.30 21.00 -5.16
C PRO A 197 -18.78 20.90 -6.61
N PRO A 198 -18.66 22.02 -7.35
CA PRO A 198 -18.17 22.01 -8.72
C PRO A 198 -16.79 21.35 -8.92
N ASN A 199 -15.90 21.43 -7.90
CA ASN A 199 -14.57 20.82 -7.91
C ASN A 199 -14.34 20.02 -6.62
N PRO A 200 -14.84 18.77 -6.52
CA PRO A 200 -14.76 17.99 -5.29
C PRO A 200 -13.34 17.60 -4.88
N THR A 201 -12.39 17.65 -5.81
CA THR A 201 -10.97 17.35 -5.58
C THR A 201 -10.17 18.52 -5.02
N VAL A 202 -10.76 19.72 -4.92
CA VAL A 202 -10.13 20.86 -4.25
C VAL A 202 -10.28 20.70 -2.74
N LEU A 203 -9.18 20.37 -2.07
CA LEU A 203 -9.16 20.05 -0.64
C LEU A 203 -9.10 21.33 0.20
N LYS A 204 -10.25 21.96 0.36
CA LYS A 204 -10.42 23.17 1.17
C LYS A 204 -11.61 23.02 2.12
N GLY A 205 -11.34 22.73 3.38
CA GLY A 205 -12.37 22.68 4.42
C GLY A 205 -11.84 22.32 5.81
N ASP A 206 -12.76 22.18 6.76
CA ASP A 206 -12.44 22.01 8.18
C ASP A 206 -11.63 20.73 8.49
N ALA A 207 -11.77 19.69 7.66
CA ALA A 207 -11.01 18.46 7.86
C ALA A 207 -9.57 18.60 7.36
N PHE A 208 -9.37 19.35 6.28
CA PHE A 208 -8.07 19.59 5.66
C PHE A 208 -8.13 20.80 4.72
N ASP A 209 -7.20 21.73 4.90
CA ASP A 209 -6.95 22.82 3.97
C ASP A 209 -5.56 22.62 3.35
N GLU A 210 -5.52 22.21 2.08
CA GLU A 210 -4.29 21.87 1.38
C GLU A 210 -3.30 23.04 1.35
N GLU A 211 -3.78 24.25 1.05
CA GLU A 211 -2.91 25.42 0.92
C GLU A 211 -2.30 25.80 2.26
N SER A 212 -3.14 25.88 3.29
CA SER A 212 -2.71 26.19 4.67
C SER A 212 -1.71 25.15 5.17
N VAL A 213 -2.03 23.86 5.06
CA VAL A 213 -1.17 22.78 5.54
C VAL A 213 0.16 22.75 4.77
N LEU A 214 0.13 22.76 3.43
CA LEU A 214 1.34 22.66 2.63
C LEU A 214 2.27 23.87 2.83
N SER A 215 1.73 25.06 3.16
CA SER A 215 2.55 26.24 3.46
C SER A 215 3.45 26.09 4.69
N THR A 216 3.11 25.14 5.59
CA THR A 216 3.88 24.87 6.82
C THR A 216 4.96 23.81 6.64
N LEU A 217 5.04 23.18 5.46
CA LEU A 217 5.94 22.07 5.19
C LEU A 217 7.10 22.50 4.29
N GLU A 218 8.27 21.91 4.51
CA GLU A 218 9.47 22.15 3.69
C GLU A 218 10.12 20.83 3.25
N GLY A 219 10.98 20.91 2.23
CA GLY A 219 11.81 19.80 1.75
C GLY A 219 11.02 18.55 1.36
N ASN A 220 11.50 17.38 1.82
CA ASN A 220 10.92 16.08 1.49
C ASN A 220 9.48 15.92 2.00
N SER A 221 9.14 16.49 3.16
CA SER A 221 7.78 16.44 3.71
C SER A 221 6.80 17.14 2.77
N LEU A 222 7.14 18.35 2.30
CA LEU A 222 6.33 19.07 1.31
C LEU A 222 6.20 18.27 0.00
N SER A 223 7.30 17.72 -0.51
CA SER A 223 7.29 16.94 -1.75
C SER A 223 6.41 15.70 -1.66
N MET A 224 6.51 14.93 -0.56
CA MET A 224 5.68 13.75 -0.33
C MET A 224 4.21 14.11 -0.14
N SER A 225 3.91 15.13 0.67
CA SER A 225 2.53 15.58 0.87
C SER A 225 1.88 16.05 -0.42
N ARG A 226 2.61 16.80 -1.27
CA ARG A 226 2.11 17.19 -2.60
C ARG A 226 1.83 16.00 -3.50
N ARG A 227 2.73 15.00 -3.53
CA ARG A 227 2.52 13.77 -4.29
C ARG A 227 1.25 13.08 -3.80
N ASP A 228 1.10 12.91 -2.50
CA ASP A 228 0.02 12.14 -1.89
C ASP A 228 -1.33 12.84 -2.09
N THR A 229 -1.44 14.16 -1.85
CA THR A 229 -2.68 14.89 -2.11
C THR A 229 -3.01 14.99 -3.60
N SER A 230 -2.01 15.05 -4.48
CA SER A 230 -2.25 15.04 -5.93
C SER A 230 -2.91 13.74 -6.41
N THR A 231 -2.67 12.60 -5.74
CA THR A 231 -3.36 11.35 -6.08
C THR A 231 -4.87 11.43 -5.87
N LEU A 232 -5.33 12.29 -4.95
CA LEU A 232 -6.76 12.50 -4.68
C LEU A 232 -7.46 13.30 -5.78
N ARG A 233 -6.71 13.90 -6.70
CA ARG A 233 -7.25 14.62 -7.87
C ARG A 233 -7.68 13.70 -9.00
N LEU A 234 -7.42 12.40 -8.87
CA LEU A 234 -7.82 11.38 -9.85
C LEU A 234 -9.26 10.87 -9.66
N PHE A 235 -9.97 11.36 -8.64
CA PHE A 235 -11.35 11.00 -8.31
C PHE A 235 -12.37 11.98 -8.87
#